data_AF-C5T9B2-F1
#
_entry.id   AF-C5T9B2-F1
#
_cell.length_a   1.000
_cell.length_b   1.000
_cell.length_c   1.000
_cell.angle_alpha   90.00
_cell.angle_beta   90.00
_cell.angle_gamma   90.00
#
_symmetry.space_group_name_H-M   'P 1'
#
loop_
_entity.id
_entity.type
_entity.pdbx_description
1 polymer ?
#
loop_
_entity_poly.entity_id
_entity_poly.type
_entity_poly.pdbx_seq_one_letter_code
_entity_poly.pdbx_strand_id
1 'polypeptide(L)'
;EFCLGLAQALQGAEGVWALAADTDGIDGVEDNAGALVAPDTLARAAALQLRLGDHLDRHDAYGFFSALDDLVVTGPTHTNVNDFRVLLVL
;
A
#
# COMPACT_ATOMS: atom_id res chain seq x y z
N GLU A 1 -5.86 1.78 -2.93
CA GLU A 1 -5.85 1.32 -4.35
C GLU A 1 -4.53 1.50 -5.11
N PHE A 2 -3.92 2.70 -5.16
CA PHE A 2 -2.71 2.94 -5.97
C PHE A 2 -1.57 1.95 -5.68
N CYS A 3 -1.24 1.72 -4.40
CA CYS A 3 -0.19 0.77 -4.01
C CYS A 3 -0.50 -0.67 -4.44
N LEU A 4 -1.77 -1.07 -4.46
CA LEU A 4 -2.19 -2.42 -4.88
C LEU A 4 -1.96 -2.61 -6.38
N GLY A 5 -2.35 -1.62 -7.19
CA GLY A 5 -2.06 -1.60 -8.62
C GLY A 5 -0.56 -1.51 -8.93
N LEU A 6 0.20 -0.76 -8.12
CA LEU A 6 1.65 -0.67 -8.26
C LEU A 6 2.34 -2.00 -7.92
N ALA A 7 1.93 -2.69 -6.86
CA ALA A 7 2.40 -4.04 -6.55
C ALA A 7 2.11 -5.02 -7.70
N GLN A 8 0.94 -4.89 -8.35
CA GLN A 8 0.63 -5.65 -9.56
C GLN A 8 1.54 -5.30 -10.73
N ALA A 9 1.86 -4.03 -10.95
CA ALA A 9 2.74 -3.63 -12.05
C ALA A 9 4.20 -4.05 -11.83
N LEU A 10 4.69 -3.96 -10.59
CA LEU A 10 6.07 -4.27 -10.22
C LEU A 10 6.36 -5.76 -10.19
N GLN A 11 5.36 -6.63 -9.92
CA GLN A 11 5.54 -8.09 -9.86
C GLN A 11 6.73 -8.53 -8.96
N GLY A 12 6.99 -7.80 -7.87
CA GLY A 12 8.10 -8.09 -6.97
C GLY A 12 9.48 -7.69 -7.50
N ALA A 13 9.55 -6.67 -8.38
CA ALA A 13 10.82 -6.13 -8.88
C ALA A 13 11.79 -5.83 -7.73
N GLU A 14 12.97 -6.47 -7.78
CA GLU A 14 14.04 -6.25 -6.81
C GLU A 14 14.52 -4.80 -6.85
N GLY A 15 14.90 -4.26 -5.70
CA GLY A 15 15.44 -2.90 -5.62
C GLY A 15 14.40 -1.79 -5.78
N VAL A 16 13.10 -2.09 -5.83
CA VAL A 16 12.04 -1.08 -5.95
C VAL A 16 11.13 -1.10 -4.72
N TRP A 17 11.03 0.04 -4.06
CA TRP A 17 10.07 0.29 -2.98
C TRP A 17 9.15 1.45 -3.35
N ALA A 18 7.96 1.46 -2.79
CA ALA A 18 7.05 2.58 -2.93
C ALA A 18 6.27 2.88 -1.66
N LEU A 19 5.86 4.13 -1.55
CA LEU A 19 4.97 4.65 -0.52
C LEU A 19 3.93 5.53 -1.22
N ALA A 20 2.66 5.35 -0.86
CA ALA A 20 1.65 6.37 -1.06
C ALA A 20 0.94 6.62 0.25
N ALA A 21 0.79 7.88 0.62
CA ALA A 21 0.08 8.30 1.82
C ALA A 21 -0.56 9.68 1.65
N ASP A 22 -1.75 9.83 2.19
CA ASP A 22 -2.49 11.08 2.25
C ASP A 22 -1.97 11.95 3.39
N THR A 23 -1.73 13.23 3.10
CA THR A 23 -1.02 14.10 4.04
C THR A 23 -1.83 14.50 5.25
N ASP A 24 -3.15 14.30 5.25
CA ASP A 24 -4.03 14.45 6.42
C ASP A 24 -4.01 13.26 7.37
N GLY A 25 -3.35 12.17 6.97
CA GLY A 25 -3.17 10.97 7.76
C GLY A 25 -4.31 9.96 7.65
N ILE A 26 -5.27 10.17 6.73
CA ILE A 26 -6.46 9.33 6.53
C ILE A 26 -6.68 9.08 5.03
N ASP A 27 -6.52 7.83 4.59
CA ASP A 27 -6.80 7.35 3.22
C ASP A 27 -8.23 6.82 3.15
N GLY A 28 -9.17 7.72 2.82
CA GLY A 28 -10.59 7.38 2.67
C GLY A 28 -11.36 7.35 3.98
N VAL A 29 -11.85 6.18 4.39
CA VAL A 29 -12.72 5.99 5.58
C VAL A 29 -12.03 5.25 6.73
N GLU A 30 -10.81 4.77 6.51
CA GLU A 30 -10.08 3.92 7.44
C GLU A 30 -8.99 4.71 8.20
N ASP A 31 -8.36 4.10 9.20
CA ASP A 31 -7.41 4.79 10.11
C ASP A 31 -5.97 4.91 9.57
N ASN A 32 -5.68 4.43 8.35
CA ASN A 32 -4.35 4.49 7.75
C ASN A 32 -4.21 5.76 6.89
N ALA A 33 -2.99 6.32 6.84
CA ALA A 33 -2.64 7.37 5.88
C ALA A 33 -2.40 6.80 4.48
N GLY A 34 -2.06 5.51 4.36
CA GLY A 34 -1.80 4.86 3.09
C GLY A 34 -1.11 3.52 3.26
N ALA A 35 -0.21 3.13 2.35
CA ALA A 35 0.47 1.84 2.36
C ALA A 35 1.87 1.86 1.73
N LEU A 36 2.69 0.89 2.14
CA LEU A 36 4.02 0.60 1.59
C LEU A 36 3.97 -0.57 0.61
N VAL A 37 4.84 -0.52 -0.41
CA VAL A 37 5.13 -1.63 -1.31
C VAL A 37 6.62 -1.91 -1.24
N ALA A 38 6.98 -3.16 -0.96
CA ALA A 38 8.34 -3.66 -0.93
C ALA A 38 8.52 -4.76 -1.98
N PRO A 39 9.78 -5.09 -2.38
CA PRO A 39 10.05 -6.17 -3.34
C PRO A 39 9.46 -7.52 -2.92
N ASP A 40 9.35 -7.78 -1.62
CA ASP A 40 8.83 -9.03 -1.05
C ASP A 40 7.32 -9.00 -0.74
N THR A 41 6.62 -7.88 -0.96
CA THR A 41 5.16 -7.74 -0.68
C THR A 41 4.35 -8.90 -1.27
N LEU A 42 4.57 -9.26 -2.54
CA LEU A 42 3.83 -10.36 -3.17
C LEU A 42 4.20 -11.74 -2.62
N ALA A 43 5.47 -11.94 -2.24
CA ALA A 43 5.93 -13.18 -1.65
C ALA A 43 5.30 -13.39 -0.26
N ARG A 44 5.23 -12.32 0.56
CA ARG A 44 4.56 -12.34 1.87
C ARG A 44 3.06 -12.57 1.73
N ALA A 45 2.41 -11.92 0.76
CA ALA A 45 1.00 -12.15 0.44
C ALA A 45 0.72 -13.60 0.06
N ALA A 46 1.55 -14.18 -0.81
CA ALA A 46 1.43 -15.59 -1.19
C ALA A 46 1.60 -16.54 0.00
N ALA A 47 2.53 -16.25 0.94
CA ALA A 47 2.71 -17.04 2.15
C ALA A 47 1.48 -17.03 3.08
N LEU A 48 0.68 -15.95 3.02
CA LEU A 48 -0.59 -15.81 3.75
C LEU A 48 -1.81 -16.22 2.91
N GLN A 49 -1.59 -16.80 1.72
CA GLN A 49 -2.64 -17.20 0.78
C GLN A 49 -3.52 -16.03 0.30
N LEU A 50 -3.01 -14.80 0.35
CA LEU A 50 -3.66 -13.61 -0.16
C LEU A 50 -3.41 -13.48 -1.66
N ARG A 51 -4.49 -13.42 -2.45
CA ARG A 51 -4.39 -13.28 -3.90
C ARG A 51 -4.59 -11.82 -4.28
N LEU A 52 -3.56 -11.21 -4.86
CA LEU A 52 -3.59 -9.82 -5.31
C LEU A 52 -4.80 -9.50 -6.21
N GLY A 53 -5.13 -10.41 -7.14
CA GLY A 53 -6.26 -10.25 -8.06
C GLY A 53 -7.60 -10.15 -7.34
N ASP A 54 -7.84 -11.01 -6.34
CA ASP A 54 -9.10 -11.03 -5.58
C ASP A 54 -9.32 -9.71 -4.83
N HIS A 55 -8.25 -9.09 -4.31
CA HIS A 55 -8.32 -7.79 -3.63
C HIS A 55 -8.50 -6.63 -4.62
N LEU A 56 -7.86 -6.70 -5.80
CA LEU A 56 -8.05 -5.70 -6.86
C LEU A 56 -9.49 -5.68 -7.38
N ASP A 57 -10.07 -6.86 -7.64
CA ASP A 57 -11.44 -7.00 -8.14
C ASP A 57 -12.48 -6.49 -7.12
N ARG A 58 -12.11 -6.46 -5.83
CA ARG A 58 -12.96 -6.02 -4.73
C ARG A 58 -12.69 -4.59 -4.27
N HIS A 59 -11.72 -3.89 -4.86
CA HIS A 59 -11.24 -2.58 -4.38
C HIS A 59 -10.86 -2.61 -2.89
N ASP A 60 -10.17 -3.68 -2.49
CA ASP A 60 -9.83 -3.97 -1.09
C ASP A 60 -8.30 -3.88 -0.87
N ALA A 61 -7.72 -2.72 -1.17
CA ALA A 61 -6.32 -2.46 -0.84
C ALA A 61 -6.07 -2.44 0.67
N TYR A 62 -7.01 -1.92 1.47
CA TYR A 62 -6.87 -1.88 2.92
C TYR A 62 -6.70 -3.29 3.49
N GLY A 63 -7.60 -4.23 3.16
CA GLY A 63 -7.53 -5.60 3.66
C GLY A 63 -6.24 -6.32 3.22
N PHE A 64 -5.77 -6.06 2.01
CA PHE A 64 -4.52 -6.63 1.50
C PHE A 64 -3.31 -6.17 2.32
N PHE A 65 -3.11 -4.85 2.46
CA PHE A 65 -1.93 -4.31 3.15
C PHE A 65 -2.03 -4.43 4.68
N SER A 66 -3.24 -4.43 5.26
CA SER A 66 -3.47 -4.71 6.68
C SER A 66 -2.97 -6.10 7.07
N ALA A 67 -3.28 -7.11 6.26
CA ALA A 67 -2.85 -8.49 6.52
C ALA A 67 -1.32 -8.68 6.40
N LEU A 68 -0.62 -7.75 5.74
CA LEU A 68 0.83 -7.73 5.59
C LEU A 68 1.56 -6.85 6.61
N ASP A 69 0.82 -6.11 7.44
CA ASP A 69 1.37 -5.04 8.30
C ASP A 69 2.13 -3.95 7.51
N ASP A 70 1.64 -3.66 6.30
CA ASP A 70 2.22 -2.69 5.35
C ASP A 70 1.45 -1.35 5.30
N LEU A 71 0.44 -1.19 6.18
CA LEU A 71 -0.28 0.06 6.29
C LEU A 71 0.60 1.13 6.94
N VAL A 72 0.48 2.35 6.42
CA VAL A 72 1.15 3.52 6.98
C VAL A 72 0.16 4.22 7.88
N VAL A 73 0.40 4.24 9.19
CA VAL A 73 -0.49 4.87 10.18
C VAL A 73 0.27 6.01 10.85
N THR A 74 -0.13 7.24 10.53
CA THR A 74 0.44 8.45 11.15
C THR A 74 -0.46 9.03 12.25
N GLY A 75 -1.76 8.68 12.23
CA GLY A 75 -2.80 9.44 12.89
C GLY A 75 -3.07 10.78 12.17
N PRO A 76 -4.08 11.56 12.64
CA PRO A 76 -4.45 12.81 12.02
C PRO A 76 -3.32 13.83 12.11
N THR A 77 -2.87 14.34 10.96
CA THR A 77 -1.77 15.33 10.90
C THR A 77 -2.28 16.77 11.03
N HIS A 78 -3.60 16.98 10.92
CA HIS A 78 -4.28 18.28 10.92
C HIS A 78 -3.84 19.24 9.80
N THR A 79 -3.27 18.72 8.72
CA THR A 79 -2.98 19.46 7.48
C THR A 79 -3.35 18.61 6.28
N ASN A 80 -3.83 19.21 5.19
CA ASN A 80 -4.11 18.47 3.96
C ASN A 80 -3.54 19.24 2.76
N VAL A 81 -2.54 18.65 2.12
CA VAL A 81 -1.97 19.09 0.84
C VAL A 81 -2.09 18.01 -0.25
N ASN A 82 -3.11 17.16 -0.13
CA ASN A 82 -3.42 15.96 -0.93
C ASN A 82 -2.40 14.82 -0.72
N ASP A 83 -2.27 13.94 -1.72
CA ASP A 83 -1.48 12.73 -1.67
C ASP A 83 0.03 13.01 -1.78
N PHE A 84 0.81 12.23 -1.05
CA PHE A 84 2.26 12.12 -1.20
C PHE A 84 2.64 10.73 -1.69
N ARG A 85 3.48 10.66 -2.73
CA ARG A 85 3.90 9.40 -3.35
C ARG A 85 5.39 9.40 -3.62
N VAL A 86 6.07 8.31 -3.26
CA VAL A 86 7.51 8.13 -3.45
C VAL A 86 7.78 6.74 -3.99
N LEU A 87 8.69 6.65 -4.96
CA LEU A 87 9.33 5.41 -5.38
C LEU A 87 10.83 5.53 -5.09
N LEU A 88 11.39 4.49 -4.48
CA LEU A 88 12.83 4.33 -4.27
C LEU A 88 13.33 3.20 -5.17
N VAL A 89 14.39 3.49 -5.95
CA VAL A 89 15.07 2.52 -6.81
C VAL A 89 16.55 2.51 -6.43
N LEU A 90 17.09 1.33 -6.09
CA LEU A 90 18.49 1.14 -5.66
C LEU A 90 19.35 0.44 -6.73
#